data_AF-A0A2A6T3X0-F1
#
_entry.id   AF-A0A2A6T3X0-F1
#
_cell.length_a   1.000
_cell.length_b   1.000
_cell.length_c   1.000
_cell.angle_alpha   90.00
_cell.angle_beta   90.00
_cell.angle_gamma   90.00
#
_symmetry.space_group_name_H-M   'P 1'
#
loop_
_entity.id
_entity.type
_entity.pdbx_description
1 polymer ?
#
loop_
_entity_poly.entity_id
_entity_poly.type
_entity_poly.pdbx_seq_one_letter_code
_entity_poly.pdbx_strand_id
1 'polypeptide(L)'
;MPAGRSFTDLKNLVLCDIGNTHIHFAQNYQLFSSAKEDLKRLGIQKEIFYISVNEENEKALLNCYPNAKNIAGFFHLETDYIGLGIDRQMACLAVNNGVVVDAGSAITIDLVKEGKHLGGCILPGLAQYIHAYKKSAKILEQPFKALDSLEVLPKNTRDAVNYGMILSVISCIQHLAKDQKIYLCGGDAKYLSAFLPHSVCKERLVFDGMEIALKKAGILECK
;
A
#
# COMPACT_ATOMS: atom_id res chain seq x y z
N MET A 1 -40.13 -12.33 3.51
CA MET A 1 -39.18 -12.03 2.40
C MET A 1 -38.43 -10.77 2.80
N PRO A 2 -37.12 -10.79 3.09
CA PRO A 2 -36.42 -9.54 3.38
C PRO A 2 -36.22 -8.77 2.08
N ALA A 3 -36.39 -7.45 2.16
CA ALA A 3 -36.28 -6.50 1.06
C ALA A 3 -34.98 -6.71 0.26
N GLY A 4 -35.10 -6.66 -1.07
CA GLY A 4 -33.97 -6.84 -1.98
C GLY A 4 -32.86 -5.86 -1.67
N ARG A 5 -31.68 -6.37 -1.30
CA ARG A 5 -30.46 -5.56 -1.29
C ARG A 5 -30.17 -5.16 -2.74
N SER A 6 -30.28 -3.87 -3.03
CA SER A 6 -29.74 -3.31 -4.28
C SER A 6 -28.22 -3.36 -4.16
N PHE A 7 -27.56 -4.15 -5.01
CA PHE A 7 -26.11 -4.16 -5.11
C PHE A 7 -25.62 -2.94 -5.92
N THR A 8 -24.44 -2.44 -5.61
CA THR A 8 -23.81 -1.32 -6.34
C THR A 8 -22.85 -1.88 -7.40
N ASP A 9 -22.90 -1.37 -8.64
CA ASP A 9 -21.89 -1.65 -9.68
C ASP A 9 -20.58 -0.92 -9.34
N LEU A 10 -19.43 -1.58 -9.49
CA LEU A 10 -18.10 -0.98 -9.34
C LEU A 10 -17.93 0.30 -10.20
N LYS A 11 -18.62 0.38 -11.34
CA LYS A 11 -18.63 1.58 -12.19
C LYS A 11 -19.26 2.81 -11.53
N ASN A 12 -20.10 2.60 -10.52
CA ASN A 12 -20.91 3.61 -9.85
C ASN A 12 -20.33 4.07 -8.50
N LEU A 13 -19.15 3.58 -8.11
CA LEU A 13 -18.48 4.00 -6.88
C LEU A 13 -17.03 4.43 -7.10
N VAL A 14 -16.44 5.00 -6.05
CA VAL A 14 -15.01 5.32 -5.94
C VAL A 14 -14.48 4.68 -4.67
N LEU A 15 -13.34 4.02 -4.77
CA LEU A 15 -12.61 3.54 -3.61
C LEU A 15 -11.55 4.57 -3.24
N CYS A 16 -11.31 4.74 -1.94
CA CYS A 16 -10.37 5.72 -1.41
C CYS A 16 -9.50 5.08 -0.32
N ASP A 17 -8.19 5.17 -0.49
CA ASP A 17 -7.19 4.77 0.49
C ASP A 17 -6.50 6.03 1.04
N ILE A 18 -6.79 6.35 2.30
CA ILE A 18 -6.30 7.56 2.96
C ILE A 18 -5.01 7.24 3.70
N GLY A 19 -3.89 7.45 3.01
CA GLY A 19 -2.54 7.30 3.54
C GLY A 19 -2.02 8.54 4.26
N ASN A 20 -0.77 8.46 4.72
CA ASN A 20 -0.10 9.56 5.43
C ASN A 20 0.33 10.71 4.52
N THR A 21 0.79 10.40 3.31
CA THR A 21 1.37 11.41 2.40
C THR A 21 0.36 11.85 1.34
N HIS A 22 -0.41 10.91 0.80
CA HIS A 22 -1.40 11.18 -0.24
C HIS A 22 -2.68 10.42 0.05
N ILE A 23 -3.77 10.92 -0.54
CA ILE A 23 -5.06 10.25 -0.57
C ILE A 23 -5.19 9.62 -1.95
N HIS A 24 -5.23 8.30 -2.01
CA HIS A 24 -5.30 7.54 -3.24
C HIS A 24 -6.74 7.15 -3.54
N PHE A 25 -7.10 7.14 -4.81
CA PHE A 25 -8.43 6.80 -5.28
C PHE A 25 -8.36 5.78 -6.40
N ALA A 26 -9.39 4.93 -6.46
CA ALA A 26 -9.63 4.05 -7.59
C ALA A 26 -11.05 4.25 -8.12
N GLN A 27 -11.15 4.46 -9.43
CA GLN A 27 -12.42 4.54 -10.14
C GLN A 27 -12.29 3.85 -11.50
N ASN A 28 -13.22 2.96 -11.86
CA ASN A 28 -13.20 2.24 -13.15
C ASN A 28 -11.83 1.59 -13.46
N TYR A 29 -11.21 0.95 -12.46
CA TYR A 29 -9.86 0.38 -12.53
C TYR A 29 -8.70 1.37 -12.69
N GLN A 30 -8.97 2.67 -12.86
CA GLN A 30 -7.95 3.72 -12.91
C GLN A 30 -7.60 4.22 -11.52
N LEU A 31 -6.32 4.50 -11.31
CA LEU A 31 -5.78 5.05 -10.08
C LEU A 31 -5.47 6.53 -10.24
N PHE A 32 -5.76 7.33 -9.22
CA PHE A 32 -5.34 8.72 -9.12
C PHE A 32 -5.13 9.08 -7.65
N SER A 33 -4.44 10.18 -7.38
CA SER A 33 -4.16 10.64 -6.02
C SER A 33 -4.37 12.14 -5.89
N SER A 34 -4.59 12.59 -4.67
CA SER A 34 -4.74 14.01 -4.36
C SER A 34 -4.08 14.33 -3.01
N ALA A 35 -3.54 15.54 -2.92
CA ALA A 35 -3.23 16.14 -1.63
C ALA A 35 -4.54 16.61 -0.96
N LYS A 36 -4.56 16.69 0.36
CA LYS A 36 -5.76 17.08 1.12
C LYS A 36 -6.28 18.47 0.71
N GLU A 37 -5.40 19.36 0.28
CA GLU A 37 -5.71 20.72 -0.17
C GLU A 37 -6.46 20.75 -1.52
N ASP A 38 -6.27 19.71 -2.35
CA ASP A 38 -6.79 19.64 -3.72
C ASP A 38 -8.08 18.83 -3.84
N LEU A 39 -8.54 18.18 -2.76
CA LEU A 39 -9.72 17.30 -2.76
C LEU A 39 -10.96 17.94 -3.40
N LYS A 40 -11.24 19.21 -3.09
CA LYS A 40 -12.40 19.94 -3.64
C LYS A 40 -12.39 20.02 -5.17
N ARG A 41 -11.22 19.97 -5.80
CA ARG A 41 -11.05 20.07 -7.26
C ARG A 41 -11.40 18.77 -7.98
N LEU A 42 -11.43 17.64 -7.28
CA LEU A 42 -11.70 16.34 -7.89
C LEU A 42 -13.15 16.19 -8.37
N GLY A 43 -14.09 16.94 -7.78
CA GLY A 43 -15.49 16.97 -8.25
C GLY A 43 -16.20 15.60 -8.24
N ILE A 44 -15.75 14.65 -7.41
CA ILE A 44 -16.31 13.30 -7.34
C ILE A 44 -17.79 13.36 -6.94
N GLN A 45 -18.69 12.88 -7.81
CA GLN A 45 -20.13 12.82 -7.55
C GLN A 45 -20.61 11.43 -7.12
N LYS A 46 -19.78 10.40 -7.31
CA LYS A 46 -20.11 9.02 -7.00
C LYS A 46 -19.93 8.73 -5.51
N GLU A 47 -20.55 7.64 -5.05
CA GLU A 47 -20.38 7.18 -3.67
C GLU A 47 -18.92 6.78 -3.41
N ILE A 48 -18.36 7.23 -2.29
CA ILE A 48 -16.99 6.95 -1.89
C ILE A 48 -16.99 5.94 -0.75
N PHE A 49 -16.29 4.82 -0.94
CA PHE A 49 -15.95 3.87 0.11
C PHE A 49 -14.46 4.00 0.43
N TYR A 50 -14.12 4.19 1.70
CA TYR A 50 -12.76 4.52 2.09
C TYR A 50 -12.21 3.68 3.23
N ILE A 51 -10.89 3.57 3.28
CA ILE A 51 -10.11 3.14 4.45
C ILE A 51 -9.16 4.27 4.84
N SER A 52 -8.72 4.28 6.11
CA SER A 52 -7.89 5.36 6.62
C SER A 52 -6.87 4.87 7.62
N VAL A 53 -5.65 5.39 7.49
CA VAL A 53 -4.58 5.31 8.50
C VAL A 53 -4.13 6.70 8.96
N ASN A 54 -4.83 7.77 8.56
CA ASN A 54 -4.46 9.15 8.86
C ASN A 54 -5.69 10.02 9.17
N GLU A 55 -5.86 10.42 10.44
CA GLU A 55 -7.02 11.17 10.90
C GLU A 55 -7.17 12.56 10.27
N GLU A 56 -6.06 13.23 9.96
CA GLU A 56 -6.09 14.58 9.37
C GLU A 56 -6.63 14.53 7.94
N ASN A 57 -6.10 13.60 7.14
CA ASN A 57 -6.54 13.38 5.77
C ASN A 57 -7.97 12.83 5.71
N GLU A 58 -8.38 12.02 6.69
CA GLU A 58 -9.76 11.55 6.82
C GLU A 58 -10.73 12.70 7.07
N LYS A 59 -10.42 13.60 8.01
CA LYS A 59 -11.22 14.81 8.24
C LYS A 59 -11.29 15.67 6.97
N ALA A 60 -10.18 15.81 6.24
CA ALA A 60 -10.17 16.55 4.98
C ALA A 60 -11.07 15.93 3.92
N LEU A 61 -11.06 14.59 3.78
CA LEU A 61 -11.95 13.86 2.89
C LEU A 61 -13.42 14.09 3.27
N LEU A 62 -13.77 13.87 4.54
CA LEU A 62 -15.15 13.98 5.03
C LEU A 62 -15.70 15.41 4.93
N ASN A 63 -14.84 16.44 5.05
CA ASN A 63 -15.24 17.82 4.82
C ASN A 63 -15.63 18.10 3.36
N CYS A 64 -15.05 17.38 2.40
CA CYS A 64 -15.37 17.52 0.98
C CYS A 64 -16.47 16.56 0.53
N TYR A 65 -16.52 15.37 1.15
CA TYR A 65 -17.38 14.25 0.79
C TYR A 65 -18.03 13.65 2.05
N PRO A 66 -19.02 14.34 2.66
CA PRO A 66 -19.59 13.96 3.96
C PRO A 66 -20.34 12.62 3.94
N ASN A 67 -20.73 12.13 2.76
CA ASN A 67 -21.40 10.84 2.58
C ASN A 67 -20.42 9.68 2.33
N ALA A 68 -19.10 9.92 2.39
CA ALA A 68 -18.12 8.85 2.23
C ALA A 68 -18.22 7.84 3.39
N LYS A 69 -18.08 6.55 3.07
CA LYS A 69 -18.31 5.44 4.01
C LYS A 69 -17.01 4.73 4.34
N ASN A 70 -16.65 4.70 5.62
CA ASN A 70 -15.50 3.92 6.08
C ASN A 70 -15.82 2.42 6.02
N ILE A 71 -14.97 1.64 5.38
CA ILE A 71 -15.17 0.19 5.23
C ILE A 71 -14.31 -0.67 6.16
N ALA A 72 -13.44 -0.05 6.96
CA ALA A 72 -12.52 -0.77 7.84
C ALA A 72 -13.24 -1.74 8.80
N GLY A 73 -14.46 -1.40 9.21
CA GLY A 73 -15.27 -2.23 10.12
C GLY A 73 -16.06 -3.37 9.45
N PHE A 74 -16.11 -3.44 8.12
CA PHE A 74 -16.89 -4.47 7.41
C PHE A 74 -16.13 -5.75 7.15
N PHE A 75 -14.81 -5.76 7.40
CA PHE A 75 -13.96 -6.89 7.09
C PHE A 75 -12.91 -7.09 8.17
N HIS A 76 -12.55 -8.35 8.39
CA HIS A 76 -11.44 -8.73 9.24
C HIS A 76 -10.60 -9.79 8.53
N LEU A 77 -9.31 -9.51 8.36
CA LEU A 77 -8.34 -10.49 7.87
C LEU A 77 -7.98 -11.44 9.01
N GLU A 78 -7.94 -12.75 8.76
CA GLU A 78 -7.46 -13.68 9.78
C GLU A 78 -5.98 -13.42 10.06
N THR A 79 -5.65 -13.05 11.31
CA THR A 79 -4.30 -12.68 11.74
C THR A 79 -4.16 -12.77 13.26
N ASP A 80 -2.98 -13.19 13.74
CA ASP A 80 -2.60 -13.07 15.17
C ASP A 80 -1.88 -11.74 15.46
N TYR A 81 -1.60 -10.93 14.41
CA TYR A 81 -0.97 -9.62 14.53
C TYR A 81 -1.91 -8.62 15.22
N ILE A 82 -1.45 -8.05 16.33
CA ILE A 82 -2.18 -7.02 17.07
C ILE A 82 -1.95 -5.65 16.43
N GLY A 83 -3.04 -4.99 16.03
CA GLY A 83 -2.99 -3.64 15.46
C GLY A 83 -2.50 -3.56 14.01
N LEU A 84 -2.81 -4.57 13.19
CA LEU A 84 -2.50 -4.55 11.76
C LEU A 84 -3.26 -3.42 11.07
N GLY A 85 -2.54 -2.51 10.39
CA GLY A 85 -3.11 -1.40 9.63
C GLY A 85 -4.13 -1.88 8.59
N ILE A 86 -5.19 -1.08 8.37
CA ILE A 86 -6.27 -1.47 7.47
C ILE A 86 -5.83 -1.54 6.00
N ASP A 87 -4.92 -0.67 5.59
CA ASP A 87 -4.22 -0.68 4.31
C ASP A 87 -3.52 -2.02 4.05
N ARG A 88 -2.74 -2.49 5.03
CA ARG A 88 -2.04 -3.79 4.99
C ARG A 88 -3.02 -4.95 4.97
N GLN A 89 -4.12 -4.87 5.73
CA GLN A 89 -5.19 -5.88 5.69
C GLN A 89 -5.79 -5.99 4.28
N MET A 90 -6.09 -4.86 3.63
CA MET A 90 -6.64 -4.85 2.29
C MET A 90 -5.64 -5.40 1.27
N ALA A 91 -4.37 -4.97 1.31
CA ALA A 91 -3.34 -5.49 0.40
C ALA A 91 -3.16 -7.01 0.54
N CYS A 92 -3.14 -7.52 1.78
CA CYS A 92 -3.03 -8.95 2.06
C CYS A 92 -4.27 -9.74 1.59
N LEU A 93 -5.47 -9.16 1.70
CA LEU A 93 -6.71 -9.79 1.27
C LEU A 93 -6.74 -10.11 -0.24
N ALA A 94 -6.00 -9.34 -1.05
CA ALA A 94 -5.89 -9.56 -2.48
C ALA A 94 -4.96 -10.72 -2.87
N VAL A 95 -4.32 -11.39 -1.89
CA VAL A 95 -3.34 -12.45 -2.10
C VAL A 95 -3.70 -13.69 -1.28
N ASN A 96 -3.73 -14.86 -1.93
CA ASN A 96 -4.00 -16.13 -1.22
C ASN A 96 -2.73 -16.75 -0.62
N ASN A 97 -1.61 -16.70 -1.34
CA ASN A 97 -0.31 -17.19 -0.89
C ASN A 97 0.81 -16.31 -1.46
N GLY A 98 1.72 -15.86 -0.61
CA GLY A 98 2.91 -15.11 -1.01
C GLY A 98 3.34 -14.06 0.00
N VAL A 99 4.32 -13.27 -0.39
CA VAL A 99 4.73 -12.07 0.34
C VAL A 99 4.18 -10.83 -0.36
N VAL A 100 3.47 -10.01 0.40
CA VAL A 100 2.91 -8.73 -0.04
C VAL A 100 3.84 -7.63 0.43
N VAL A 101 4.28 -6.79 -0.50
CA VAL A 101 5.18 -5.67 -0.24
C VAL A 101 4.53 -4.39 -0.73
N ASP A 102 4.19 -3.49 0.19
CA ASP A 102 3.77 -2.13 -0.18
C ASP A 102 4.93 -1.16 0.05
N ALA A 103 5.50 -0.64 -1.03
CA ALA A 103 6.68 0.20 -1.04
C ALA A 103 6.29 1.68 -1.26
N GLY A 104 5.93 2.36 -0.17
CA GLY A 104 5.55 3.77 -0.14
C GLY A 104 6.26 4.55 0.96
N SER A 105 5.53 5.38 1.70
CA SER A 105 6.08 6.20 2.79
C SER A 105 6.76 5.36 3.88
N ALA A 106 6.24 4.15 4.10
CA ALA A 106 6.92 3.02 4.73
C ALA A 106 6.95 1.86 3.73
N ILE A 107 7.87 0.92 3.91
CA ILE A 107 7.86 -0.36 3.19
C ILE A 107 7.31 -1.41 4.15
N THR A 108 6.13 -1.94 3.86
CA THR A 108 5.56 -3.07 4.62
C THR A 108 5.86 -4.36 3.89
N ILE A 109 6.13 -5.44 4.62
CA ILE A 109 6.41 -6.77 4.07
C ILE A 109 5.62 -7.77 4.89
N ASP A 110 4.58 -8.34 4.31
CA ASP A 110 3.59 -9.20 4.97
C ASP A 110 3.56 -10.58 4.33
N LEU A 111 3.60 -11.63 5.15
CA LEU A 111 3.51 -13.02 4.68
C LEU A 111 2.06 -13.50 4.78
N VAL A 112 1.53 -13.99 3.66
CA VAL A 112 0.18 -14.56 3.56
C VAL A 112 0.26 -16.01 3.12
N LYS A 113 -0.48 -16.88 3.80
CA LYS A 113 -0.61 -18.29 3.43
C LYS A 113 -2.06 -18.73 3.60
N GLU A 114 -2.63 -19.32 2.55
CA GLU A 114 -4.02 -19.80 2.51
C GLU A 114 -5.03 -18.73 2.95
N GLY A 115 -4.78 -17.47 2.55
CA GLY A 115 -5.62 -16.32 2.89
C GLY A 115 -5.48 -15.82 4.33
N LYS A 116 -4.64 -16.46 5.15
CA LYS A 116 -4.29 -16.02 6.51
C LYS A 116 -3.01 -15.18 6.48
N HIS A 117 -3.04 -14.06 7.17
CA HIS A 117 -1.84 -13.26 7.42
C HIS A 117 -1.04 -13.85 8.58
N LEU A 118 0.23 -14.18 8.32
CA LEU A 118 1.12 -14.85 9.26
C LEU A 118 2.03 -13.87 10.02
N GLY A 119 1.94 -12.58 9.73
CA GLY A 119 2.83 -11.55 10.26
C GLY A 119 3.62 -10.85 9.17
N GLY A 120 4.34 -9.81 9.58
CA GLY A 120 5.13 -8.99 8.69
C GLY A 120 6.02 -8.02 9.44
N CYS A 121 6.81 -7.26 8.69
CA CYS A 121 7.67 -6.20 9.22
C CYS A 121 7.45 -4.89 8.47
N ILE A 122 7.93 -3.81 9.08
CA ILE A 122 7.84 -2.46 8.54
C ILE A 122 9.25 -1.87 8.51
N LEU A 123 9.67 -1.42 7.34
CA LEU A 123 10.89 -0.68 7.11
C LEU A 123 10.55 0.78 6.75
N PRO A 124 11.48 1.73 6.94
CA PRO A 124 11.31 3.08 6.40
C PRO A 124 11.13 3.04 4.86
N GLY A 125 10.33 3.95 4.31
CA GLY A 125 10.32 4.22 2.87
C GLY A 125 11.68 4.68 2.38
N LEU A 126 11.98 4.54 1.08
CA LEU A 126 13.30 4.91 0.54
C LEU A 126 13.65 6.38 0.81
N ALA A 127 12.66 7.28 0.68
CA ALA A 127 12.84 8.69 1.03
C ALA A 127 13.11 8.91 2.54
N GLN A 128 12.53 8.08 3.42
CA GLN A 128 12.69 8.18 4.87
C GLN A 128 14.06 7.67 5.34
N TYR A 129 14.62 6.65 4.68
CA TYR A 129 15.99 6.19 4.95
C TYR A 129 17.01 7.32 4.81
N ILE A 130 16.88 8.17 3.79
CA ILE A 130 17.77 9.31 3.58
C ILE A 130 17.60 10.34 4.72
N HIS A 131 16.35 10.60 5.11
CA HIS A 131 16.05 11.54 6.20
C HIS A 131 16.51 11.04 7.57
N ALA A 132 16.63 9.73 7.78
CA ALA A 132 17.07 9.15 9.05
C ALA A 132 18.50 9.58 9.43
N TYR A 133 19.38 9.74 8.43
CA TYR A 133 20.77 10.18 8.66
C TYR A 133 20.90 11.64 9.11
N LYS A 134 19.92 12.48 8.78
CA LYS A 134 19.94 13.92 9.10
C LYS A 134 20.16 14.20 10.58
N LYS A 135 19.58 13.36 11.46
CA LYS A 135 19.68 13.52 12.92
C LYS A 135 20.94 12.92 13.52
N SER A 136 21.47 11.83 12.95
CA SER A 136 22.56 11.04 13.54
C SER A 136 23.93 11.31 12.90
N ALA A 137 23.98 11.54 11.60
CA ALA A 137 25.21 11.73 10.83
C ALA A 137 24.93 12.49 9.54
N LYS A 138 24.94 13.84 9.61
CA LYS A 138 24.60 14.73 8.48
C LYS A 138 25.39 14.44 7.19
N ILE A 139 26.64 13.99 7.29
CA ILE A 139 27.45 13.62 6.12
C ILE A 139 26.88 12.43 5.33
N LEU A 140 26.02 11.62 5.96
CA LEU A 140 25.35 10.47 5.36
C LEU A 140 23.96 10.82 4.79
N GLU A 141 23.48 12.06 4.94
CA GLU A 141 22.28 12.58 4.27
C GLU A 141 22.59 12.82 2.78
N GLN A 142 22.78 11.71 2.06
CA GLN A 142 23.12 11.71 0.65
C GLN A 142 21.84 11.66 -0.19
N PRO A 143 21.77 12.41 -1.31
CA PRO A 143 20.59 12.37 -2.16
C PRO A 143 20.41 10.98 -2.76
N PHE A 144 19.14 10.59 -2.94
CA PHE A 144 18.78 9.35 -3.60
C PHE A 144 19.51 9.23 -4.93
N LYS A 145 19.99 8.03 -5.21
CA LYS A 145 20.55 7.65 -6.51
C LYS A 145 20.04 6.24 -6.80
N ALA A 146 19.27 6.12 -7.88
CA ALA A 146 18.88 4.81 -8.39
C ALA A 146 20.13 4.00 -8.72
N LEU A 147 20.11 2.72 -8.35
CA LEU A 147 21.17 1.77 -8.65
C LEU A 147 20.72 0.87 -9.79
N ASP A 148 21.64 0.51 -10.67
CA ASP A 148 21.35 -0.42 -11.77
C ASP A 148 21.51 -1.88 -11.33
N SER A 149 22.40 -2.14 -10.35
CA SER A 149 22.60 -3.47 -9.76
C SER A 149 23.12 -3.37 -8.33
N LEU A 150 23.03 -4.49 -7.61
CA LEU A 150 23.64 -4.70 -6.29
C LEU A 150 24.87 -5.63 -6.37
N GLU A 151 25.38 -5.91 -7.57
CA GLU A 151 26.48 -6.86 -7.76
C GLU A 151 27.86 -6.26 -7.47
N VAL A 152 27.99 -4.94 -7.63
CA VAL A 152 29.27 -4.22 -7.50
C VAL A 152 29.27 -3.36 -6.25
N LEU A 153 30.29 -3.52 -5.42
CA LEU A 153 30.45 -2.72 -4.21
C LEU A 153 30.76 -1.24 -4.53
N PRO A 154 30.15 -0.30 -3.80
CA PRO A 154 30.33 1.13 -4.01
C PRO A 154 31.69 1.63 -3.54
N LYS A 155 32.21 2.68 -4.20
CA LYS A 155 33.53 3.28 -3.91
C LYS A 155 33.46 4.74 -3.47
N ASN A 156 32.26 5.25 -3.21
CA ASN A 156 32.04 6.59 -2.65
C ASN A 156 30.85 6.56 -1.68
N THR A 157 30.80 7.53 -0.77
CA THR A 157 29.80 7.59 0.30
C THR A 157 28.36 7.63 -0.22
N ARG A 158 28.08 8.39 -1.29
CA ARG A 158 26.72 8.48 -1.85
C ARG A 158 26.25 7.11 -2.32
N ASP A 159 27.08 6.41 -3.07
CA ASP A 159 26.74 5.07 -3.56
C ASP A 159 26.70 4.06 -2.40
N ALA A 160 27.56 4.18 -1.40
CA ALA A 160 27.56 3.33 -0.20
C ALA A 160 26.26 3.42 0.61
N VAL A 161 25.77 4.65 0.82
CA VAL A 161 24.50 4.89 1.52
C VAL A 161 23.33 4.30 0.73
N ASN A 162 23.23 4.59 -0.57
CA ASN A 162 22.16 4.07 -1.40
C ASN A 162 22.22 2.53 -1.52
N TYR A 163 23.41 1.96 -1.70
CA TYR A 163 23.62 0.51 -1.79
C TYR A 163 23.18 -0.19 -0.50
N GLY A 164 23.62 0.29 0.67
CA GLY A 164 23.25 -0.30 1.95
C GLY A 164 21.74 -0.23 2.19
N MET A 165 21.10 0.90 1.86
CA MET A 165 19.66 1.07 1.95
C MET A 165 18.92 0.05 1.07
N ILE A 166 19.21 0.01 -0.24
CA ILE A 166 18.51 -0.89 -1.17
C ILE A 166 18.79 -2.36 -0.83
N LEU A 167 20.05 -2.73 -0.57
CA LEU A 167 20.40 -4.09 -0.18
C LEU A 167 19.65 -4.53 1.09
N SER A 168 19.47 -3.64 2.07
CA SER A 168 18.75 -3.98 3.31
C SER A 168 17.27 -4.29 3.04
N VAL A 169 16.62 -3.51 2.19
CA VAL A 169 15.23 -3.74 1.77
C VAL A 169 15.11 -5.04 0.97
N ILE A 170 15.94 -5.21 -0.07
CA ILE A 170 15.90 -6.40 -0.94
C ILE A 170 16.18 -7.67 -0.14
N SER A 171 17.20 -7.65 0.73
CA SER A 171 17.52 -8.80 1.58
C SER A 171 16.40 -9.15 2.55
N CYS A 172 15.71 -8.15 3.11
CA CYS A 172 14.57 -8.37 4.00
C CYS A 172 13.39 -9.03 3.26
N ILE A 173 13.05 -8.51 2.07
CA ILE A 173 12.00 -9.08 1.22
C ILE A 173 12.35 -10.53 0.86
N GLN A 174 13.57 -10.80 0.40
CA GLN A 174 14.01 -12.14 0.01
C GLN A 174 14.03 -13.11 1.20
N HIS A 175 14.44 -12.64 2.39
CA HIS A 175 14.44 -13.46 3.60
C HIS A 175 13.02 -13.93 3.97
N LEU A 176 12.03 -13.04 3.90
CA LEU A 176 10.64 -13.36 4.20
C LEU A 176 9.98 -14.16 3.07
N ALA A 177 10.31 -13.86 1.81
CA ALA A 177 9.76 -14.55 0.66
C ALA A 177 10.24 -15.99 0.56
N LYS A 178 11.54 -16.26 0.78
CA LYS A 178 12.15 -17.54 0.44
C LYS A 178 11.78 -17.89 -1.02
N ASP A 179 11.05 -18.98 -1.24
CA ASP A 179 10.57 -19.43 -2.54
C ASP A 179 9.14 -18.98 -2.87
N GLN A 180 8.50 -18.21 -1.99
CA GLN A 180 7.15 -17.68 -2.19
C GLN A 180 7.14 -16.55 -3.20
N LYS A 181 6.02 -16.42 -3.91
CA LYS A 181 5.80 -15.32 -4.86
C LYS A 181 5.73 -13.98 -4.14
N ILE A 182 6.38 -12.97 -4.71
CA ILE A 182 6.41 -11.60 -4.19
C ILE A 182 5.42 -10.75 -4.98
N TYR A 183 4.53 -10.04 -4.29
CA TYR A 183 3.60 -9.08 -4.89
C TYR A 183 3.97 -7.68 -4.39
N LEU A 184 4.25 -6.76 -5.32
CA LEU A 184 4.69 -5.40 -5.03
C LEU A 184 3.60 -4.38 -5.39
N CYS A 185 3.30 -3.45 -4.50
CA CYS A 185 2.57 -2.21 -4.77
C CYS A 185 3.29 -1.01 -4.14
N GLY A 186 2.72 0.18 -4.31
CA GLY A 186 3.32 1.43 -3.84
C GLY A 186 4.20 2.10 -4.90
N GLY A 187 4.59 3.35 -4.62
CA GLY A 187 5.32 4.20 -5.56
C GLY A 187 6.71 3.68 -5.93
N ASP A 188 7.39 3.01 -4.99
CA ASP A 188 8.74 2.48 -5.20
C ASP A 188 8.74 1.03 -5.73
N ALA A 189 7.56 0.42 -5.91
CA ALA A 189 7.40 -0.98 -6.34
C ALA A 189 8.16 -1.32 -7.62
N LYS A 190 8.02 -0.47 -8.65
CA LYS A 190 8.62 -0.69 -9.97
C LYS A 190 10.15 -0.59 -9.92
N TYR A 191 10.68 0.24 -9.04
CA TYR A 191 12.12 0.34 -8.85
C TYR A 191 12.65 -0.89 -8.11
N LEU A 192 11.99 -1.31 -7.04
CA LEU A 192 12.40 -2.49 -6.27
C LEU A 192 12.26 -3.80 -7.06
N SER A 193 11.28 -3.90 -7.97
CA SER A 193 11.07 -5.11 -8.77
C SER A 193 12.24 -5.42 -9.71
N ALA A 194 13.04 -4.42 -10.10
CA ALA A 194 14.25 -4.62 -10.89
C ALA A 194 15.30 -5.50 -10.18
N PHE A 195 15.28 -5.55 -8.84
CA PHE A 195 16.16 -6.39 -8.03
C PHE A 195 15.50 -7.70 -7.58
N LEU A 196 14.24 -7.94 -7.94
CA LEU A 196 13.42 -9.06 -7.50
C LEU A 196 12.81 -9.76 -8.72
N PRO A 197 13.58 -10.61 -9.44
CA PRO A 197 13.20 -11.15 -10.76
C PRO A 197 11.92 -12.00 -10.77
N HIS A 198 11.48 -12.53 -9.62
CA HIS A 198 10.26 -13.33 -9.49
C HIS A 198 9.09 -12.57 -8.83
N SER A 199 9.20 -11.24 -8.74
CA SER A 199 8.15 -10.39 -8.21
C SER A 199 7.12 -9.99 -9.27
N VAL A 200 5.92 -9.64 -8.81
CA VAL A 200 4.85 -9.10 -9.67
C VAL A 200 4.39 -7.77 -9.11
N CYS A 201 4.51 -6.71 -9.92
CA CYS A 201 3.92 -5.42 -9.59
C CYS A 201 2.41 -5.46 -9.81
N LYS A 202 1.65 -5.18 -8.76
CA LYS A 202 0.19 -5.04 -8.74
C LYS A 202 -0.17 -3.74 -8.06
N GLU A 203 -0.19 -2.65 -8.82
CA GLU A 203 -0.42 -1.29 -8.30
C GLU A 203 -1.75 -1.14 -7.53
N ARG A 204 -2.73 -1.98 -7.84
CA ARG A 204 -4.07 -1.95 -7.24
C ARG A 204 -4.24 -2.83 -6.00
N LEU A 205 -3.21 -3.46 -5.44
CA LEU A 205 -3.36 -4.46 -4.35
C LEU A 205 -4.31 -4.04 -3.23
N VAL A 206 -4.15 -2.83 -2.69
CA VAL A 206 -5.03 -2.29 -1.64
C VAL A 206 -6.47 -2.19 -2.14
N PHE A 207 -6.69 -1.60 -3.32
CA PHE A 207 -8.02 -1.43 -3.91
C PHE A 207 -8.68 -2.75 -4.30
N ASP A 208 -7.92 -3.70 -4.83
CA ASP A 208 -8.40 -5.05 -5.14
C ASP A 208 -8.87 -5.75 -3.84
N GLY A 209 -8.15 -5.54 -2.73
CA GLY A 209 -8.57 -5.93 -1.39
C GLY A 209 -9.87 -5.29 -0.95
N MET A 210 -10.00 -3.97 -1.10
CA MET A 210 -11.23 -3.24 -0.79
C MET A 210 -12.43 -3.77 -1.61
N GLU A 211 -12.25 -4.08 -2.90
CA GLU A 211 -13.28 -4.68 -3.73
C GLU A 211 -13.71 -6.07 -3.19
N ILE A 212 -12.75 -6.90 -2.78
CA ILE A 212 -13.03 -8.21 -2.18
C ILE A 212 -13.81 -8.04 -0.86
N ALA A 213 -13.40 -7.09 -0.01
CA ALA A 213 -14.08 -6.79 1.25
C ALA A 213 -15.54 -6.35 1.03
N LEU A 214 -15.77 -5.43 0.08
CA LEU A 214 -17.10 -4.95 -0.28
C LEU A 214 -18.00 -6.05 -0.87
N LYS A 215 -17.44 -6.97 -1.68
CA LYS A 215 -18.17 -8.15 -2.18
C LYS A 215 -18.56 -9.08 -1.04
N LYS A 216 -17.64 -9.37 -0.11
CA LYS A 216 -17.92 -10.19 1.09
C LYS A 216 -18.97 -9.56 2.00
N ALA A 217 -19.02 -8.23 2.08
CA ALA A 217 -20.04 -7.50 2.81
C ALA A 217 -21.41 -7.44 2.08
N GLY A 218 -21.50 -7.90 0.83
CA GLY A 218 -22.70 -7.84 0.01
C GLY A 218 -23.07 -6.43 -0.45
N ILE A 219 -22.08 -5.52 -0.54
CA ILE A 219 -22.25 -4.15 -1.04
C ILE A 219 -22.01 -4.09 -2.56
N LEU A 220 -20.96 -4.79 -3.03
CA LEU A 220 -20.66 -4.98 -4.44
C LEU A 220 -21.18 -6.32 -4.95
N GLU A 221 -21.56 -6.39 -6.23
CA GLU A 221 -21.94 -7.66 -6.87
C GLU A 221 -20.75 -8.63 -6.99
N CYS A 222 -21.01 -9.91 -6.71
CA CYS A 222 -20.15 -11.00 -7.15
C CYS A 222 -20.47 -11.28 -8.63
N LYS A 223 -19.50 -11.05 -9.52
CA LYS A 223 -19.55 -11.57 -10.89
C LYS A 223 -19.06 -13.01 -10.92
#